data_AF-A0A381XVK2-F1
#
_entry.id   AF-A0A381XVK2-F1
#
_cell.length_a   1.000
_cell.length_b   1.000
_cell.length_c   1.000
_cell.angle_alpha   90.00
_cell.angle_beta   90.00
_cell.angle_gamma   90.00
#
_symmetry.space_group_name_H-M   'P 1'
#
loop_
_entity.id
_entity.type
_entity.pdbx_description
1 polymer ?
#
loop_
_entity_poly.entity_id
_entity_poly.type
_entity_poly.pdbx_seq_one_letter_code
_entity_poly.pdbx_strand_id
1 'polypeptide(L)'
;MRFLSICFLLLFTFCTKDEETLSAVARVGGAILTEEELVLASVFTEKERLSYIDNWINTELLYQAGSSVGLDRDILLETKINLYRKKLVGQAYLETKIQGMVSVSKDEVRD
;
A
#
# COMPACT_ATOMS: atom_id res chain seq x y z
N MET A 1 -3.69 14.17 -53.07
CA MET A 1 -4.68 13.43 -52.24
C MET A 1 -4.36 11.94 -52.18
N ARG A 2 -3.13 11.55 -51.81
CA ARG A 2 -2.72 10.14 -51.61
C ARG A 2 -1.80 9.96 -50.39
N PHE A 3 -1.13 11.04 -49.94
CA PHE A 3 -0.28 11.07 -48.75
C PHE A 3 -1.05 11.15 -47.41
N LEU A 4 -2.31 11.59 -47.41
CA LEU A 4 -3.09 11.75 -46.17
C LEU A 4 -3.60 10.40 -45.60
N SER A 5 -3.73 9.37 -46.45
CA SER A 5 -4.19 8.04 -46.05
C SER A 5 -3.12 7.19 -45.36
N ILE A 6 -1.84 7.54 -45.47
CA ILE A 6 -0.75 6.74 -44.90
C ILE A 6 -0.53 7.06 -43.41
N CYS A 7 -0.90 8.26 -42.95
CA CYS A 7 -0.79 8.62 -41.52
C CYS A 7 -1.86 7.99 -40.63
N PHE A 8 -3.00 7.55 -41.18
CA PHE A 8 -4.10 7.00 -40.37
C PHE A 8 -3.87 5.54 -39.95
N LEU A 9 -2.93 4.84 -40.61
CA LEU A 9 -2.63 3.43 -40.34
C LEU A 9 -1.53 3.20 -39.28
N LEU A 10 -0.88 4.26 -38.80
CA LEU A 10 0.19 4.18 -37.79
C LEU A 10 -0.32 4.33 -36.34
N LEU A 11 -1.62 4.48 -36.12
CA LEU A 11 -2.20 4.63 -34.76
C LEU A 11 -2.56 3.30 -34.08
N PHE A 12 -2.30 2.15 -34.71
CA PHE A 12 -2.72 0.84 -34.16
C PHE A 12 -1.58 -0.05 -33.65
N THR A 13 -0.35 0.45 -33.57
CA THR A 13 0.77 -0.37 -33.09
C THR A 13 1.39 0.24 -31.85
N PHE A 14 1.03 -0.30 -30.69
CA PHE A 14 1.92 -0.87 -29.67
C PHE A 14 1.19 -0.93 -28.32
N CYS A 15 0.42 -2.01 -28.11
CA CYS A 15 0.12 -2.49 -26.77
C CYS A 15 0.95 -3.76 -26.57
N THR A 16 2.25 -3.60 -26.33
CA THR A 16 3.08 -4.66 -25.76
C THR A 16 2.82 -4.65 -24.27
N LYS A 17 1.87 -5.49 -23.82
CA LYS A 17 1.72 -5.78 -22.41
C LYS A 17 2.78 -6.82 -22.02
N ASP A 18 4.02 -6.36 -21.97
CA ASP A 18 5.07 -7.05 -21.22
C ASP A 18 4.86 -6.68 -19.75
N GLU A 19 3.98 -7.40 -19.05
CA GLU A 19 3.99 -7.40 -17.58
C GLU A 19 4.47 -8.79 -17.18
N GLU A 20 5.72 -8.88 -16.71
CA GLU A 20 6.16 -9.97 -15.85
C GLU A 20 5.01 -10.23 -14.86
N THR A 21 4.45 -11.43 -14.91
CA THR A 21 3.28 -11.81 -14.13
C THR A 21 3.69 -11.94 -12.67
N LEU A 22 3.92 -10.82 -11.99
CA LEU A 22 3.71 -10.75 -10.56
C LEU A 22 2.28 -11.25 -10.35
N SER A 23 2.12 -12.30 -9.55
CA SER A 23 0.85 -12.97 -9.32
C SER A 23 -0.16 -11.97 -8.75
N ALA A 24 -0.91 -11.32 -9.63
CA ALA A 24 -1.87 -10.28 -9.29
C ALA A 24 -3.09 -10.94 -8.65
N VAL A 25 -3.45 -10.46 -7.47
CA VAL A 25 -4.58 -10.91 -6.66
C VAL A 25 -5.80 -10.02 -6.91
N ALA A 26 -5.59 -8.71 -7.02
CA ALA A 26 -6.63 -7.72 -7.32
C ALA A 26 -6.03 -6.51 -8.04
N ARG A 27 -6.88 -5.74 -8.74
CA ARG A 27 -6.48 -4.51 -9.44
C ARG A 27 -7.56 -3.44 -9.32
N VAL A 28 -7.17 -2.23 -8.97
CA VAL A 28 -8.05 -1.04 -8.92
C VAL A 28 -7.36 0.06 -9.73
N GLY A 29 -7.82 0.29 -10.96
CA GLY A 29 -7.15 1.20 -11.89
C GLY A 29 -5.71 0.76 -12.19
N GLY A 30 -4.74 1.61 -11.86
CA GLY A 30 -3.31 1.33 -12.01
C GLY A 30 -2.68 0.55 -10.86
N ALA A 31 -3.33 0.48 -9.69
CA ALA A 31 -2.82 -0.20 -8.51
C ALA A 31 -3.07 -1.71 -8.59
N ILE A 32 -2.08 -2.51 -8.18
CA ILE A 32 -2.11 -3.97 -8.21
C ILE A 32 -1.81 -4.47 -6.81
N LEU A 33 -2.66 -5.34 -6.28
CA LEU A 33 -2.37 -6.16 -5.10
C LEU A 33 -1.75 -7.47 -5.57
N THR A 34 -0.60 -7.81 -5.01
CA THR A 34 0.17 -9.00 -5.36
C THR A 34 0.09 -10.09 -4.31
N GLU A 35 0.44 -11.32 -4.70
CA GLU A 35 0.52 -12.46 -3.77
C GLU A 35 1.55 -12.23 -2.65
N GLU A 36 2.66 -11.57 -2.96
CA GLU A 36 3.72 -11.26 -1.98
C GLU A 36 3.21 -10.35 -0.85
N GLU A 37 2.39 -9.36 -1.18
CA GLU A 37 1.78 -8.47 -0.20
C GLU A 37 0.83 -9.21 0.75
N LEU A 38 0.13 -10.24 0.27
CA LEU A 38 -0.70 -11.08 1.15
C LEU A 38 0.14 -11.90 2.13
N VAL A 39 1.29 -12.41 1.67
CA VAL A 39 2.23 -13.17 2.52
C VAL A 39 2.82 -12.25 3.59
N LEU A 40 3.23 -11.03 3.23
CA LEU A 40 3.74 -10.03 4.17
C LEU A 40 2.69 -9.60 5.20
N ALA A 41 1.42 -9.51 4.79
CA ALA A 41 0.30 -9.23 5.67
C ALA A 41 -0.01 -10.38 6.66
N SER A 42 0.71 -11.51 6.59
CA SER A 42 0.51 -12.67 7.46
C SER A 42 -0.93 -13.21 7.41
N VAL A 43 -1.50 -13.20 6.20
CA VAL A 43 -2.88 -13.62 5.95
C VAL A 43 -2.88 -15.08 5.50
N PHE A 44 -3.23 -16.00 6.40
CA PHE A 44 -2.99 -17.43 6.20
C PHE A 44 -4.25 -18.25 5.91
N THR A 45 -5.42 -17.77 6.33
CA THR A 45 -6.69 -18.45 6.03
C THR A 45 -7.39 -17.83 4.82
N GLU A 46 -8.20 -18.64 4.12
CA GLU A 46 -9.01 -18.16 2.99
C GLU A 46 -9.94 -17.00 3.39
N LYS A 47 -10.52 -17.07 4.59
CA LYS A 47 -11.38 -16.00 5.13
C LYS A 47 -10.60 -14.70 5.35
N GLU A 48 -9.45 -14.77 6.01
CA GLU A 48 -8.59 -13.59 6.21
C GLU A 48 -8.12 -13.02 4.87
N ARG A 49 -7.82 -13.90 3.90
CA ARG A 49 -7.42 -13.52 2.54
C ARG A 49 -8.49 -12.71 1.85
N LEU A 50 -9.71 -13.21 1.79
CA LEU A 50 -10.83 -12.50 1.19
C LEU A 50 -11.12 -11.19 1.90
N SER A 51 -11.07 -11.17 3.23
CA SER A 51 -11.27 -9.95 4.02
C SER A 51 -10.18 -8.91 3.77
N TYR A 52 -8.92 -9.33 3.61
CA TYR A 52 -7.80 -8.44 3.34
C TYR A 52 -7.94 -7.84 1.93
N ILE A 53 -8.26 -8.67 0.93
CA ILE A 53 -8.48 -8.23 -0.45
C ILE A 53 -9.61 -7.21 -0.51
N ASP A 54 -10.76 -7.47 0.13
CA ASP A 54 -11.88 -6.54 0.16
C ASP A 54 -11.50 -5.21 0.84
N ASN A 55 -10.82 -5.27 1.98
CA ASN A 55 -10.34 -4.07 2.66
C ASN A 55 -9.33 -3.28 1.80
N TRP A 56 -8.42 -3.96 1.10
CA TRP A 56 -7.47 -3.34 0.20
C TRP A 56 -8.18 -2.63 -0.97
N ILE A 57 -9.16 -3.31 -1.60
CA ILE A 57 -9.95 -2.73 -2.70
C ILE A 57 -10.69 -1.47 -2.22
N ASN A 58 -11.39 -1.56 -1.10
CA ASN A 58 -12.14 -0.42 -0.55
C ASN A 58 -11.21 0.74 -0.17
N THR A 59 -10.05 0.44 0.42
CA THR A 59 -9.04 1.45 0.75
C THR A 59 -8.53 2.15 -0.50
N GLU A 60 -8.18 1.39 -1.54
CA GLU A 60 -7.62 1.94 -2.77
C GLU A 60 -8.65 2.78 -3.54
N LEU A 61 -9.91 2.35 -3.59
CA LEU A 61 -10.99 3.14 -4.19
C LEU A 61 -11.17 4.49 -3.48
N LEU A 62 -11.17 4.50 -2.15
CA LEU A 62 -11.27 5.73 -1.36
C LEU A 62 -10.02 6.61 -1.51
N TYR A 63 -8.84 6.01 -1.57
CA TYR A 63 -7.59 6.73 -1.79
C TYR A 63 -7.57 7.42 -3.15
N GLN A 64 -7.90 6.71 -4.23
CA GLN A 64 -7.97 7.28 -5.58
C GLN A 64 -9.02 8.40 -5.66
N ALA A 65 -10.18 8.22 -5.02
CA ALA A 65 -11.19 9.27 -4.94
C ALA A 65 -10.66 10.51 -4.19
N GLY A 66 -10.01 10.32 -3.04
CA GLY A 66 -9.41 11.41 -2.26
C GLY A 66 -8.27 12.15 -2.99
N SER A 67 -7.40 11.41 -3.67
CA SER A 67 -6.32 11.97 -4.49
C SER A 67 -6.87 12.77 -5.68
N SER A 68 -7.96 12.30 -6.30
CA SER A 68 -8.60 13.01 -7.42
C SER A 68 -9.11 14.40 -7.04
N VAL A 69 -9.44 14.62 -5.77
CA VAL A 69 -9.86 15.92 -5.22
C VAL A 69 -8.74 16.62 -4.44
N GLY A 70 -7.51 16.12 -4.50
CA GLY A 70 -6.31 16.76 -3.94
C GLY A 70 -6.09 16.58 -2.45
N LEU A 71 -6.81 15.67 -1.78
CA LEU A 71 -6.61 15.43 -0.34
C LEU A 71 -5.25 14.81 -0.03
N ASP A 72 -4.65 14.09 -0.99
CA ASP A 72 -3.30 13.54 -0.91
C ASP A 72 -2.19 14.60 -0.81
N ARG A 73 -2.52 15.87 -1.11
CA ARG A 73 -1.62 17.03 -1.05
C ARG A 73 -2.06 18.07 -0.02
N ASP A 74 -3.05 17.75 0.80
CA ASP A 74 -3.55 18.63 1.84
C ASP A 74 -2.51 18.80 2.97
N ILE A 75 -2.20 20.06 3.33
CA ILE A 75 -1.15 20.37 4.32
C ILE A 75 -1.51 19.83 5.71
N LEU A 76 -2.79 19.82 6.08
CA LEU A 76 -3.22 19.29 7.38
C LEU A 76 -3.10 17.77 7.40
N LEU A 77 -3.44 17.09 6.30
CA LEU A 77 -3.26 15.64 6.18
C LEU A 77 -1.77 15.26 6.20
N GLU A 78 -0.93 15.97 5.45
CA GLU A 78 0.52 15.77 5.44
C GLU A 78 1.14 15.96 6.83
N THR A 79 0.70 16.97 7.57
CA THR A 79 1.15 17.19 8.96
C THR A 79 0.77 16.01 9.87
N LYS A 80 -0.44 15.46 9.72
CA LYS A 80 -0.89 14.28 10.47
C LYS A 80 -0.07 13.04 10.12
N ILE A 81 0.20 12.81 8.83
CA ILE A 81 1.04 11.69 8.36
C ILE A 81 2.44 11.77 8.98
N ASN A 82 3.05 12.96 8.97
CA ASN A 82 4.37 13.17 9.56
C ASN A 82 4.40 12.94 11.08
N LEU A 83 3.37 13.38 11.79
CA LEU A 83 3.26 13.11 13.23
C LEU A 83 3.09 11.61 13.50
N TYR A 84 2.26 10.92 12.71
CA TYR A 84 2.04 9.48 12.85
C TYR A 84 3.34 8.69 12.57
N ARG A 85 4.09 9.07 11.52
CA ARG A 85 5.41 8.48 11.23
C ARG A 85 6.37 8.60 12.40
N LYS A 86 6.47 9.77 13.04
CA LYS A 86 7.33 9.96 14.22
C LYS A 86 6.93 9.03 15.37
N LYS A 87 5.63 8.87 15.60
CA LYS A 87 5.10 7.97 16.63
C LYS A 87 5.43 6.50 16.33
N LEU A 88 5.22 6.07 15.08
CA LEU A 88 5.55 4.71 14.65
C LEU A 88 7.03 4.38 14.86
N VAL A 89 7.92 5.30 14.48
CA VAL A 89 9.38 5.11 14.68
C VAL A 89 9.73 5.01 16.17
N GLY A 90 9.16 5.88 17.01
CA GLY A 90 9.38 5.83 18.45
C GLY A 90 8.89 4.52 19.08
N GLN A 91 7.71 4.04 18.65
CA GLN A 91 7.15 2.77 19.10
C GLN A 91 8.03 1.58 18.68
N ALA A 92 8.44 1.52 17.42
CA ALA A 92 9.32 0.47 16.92
C ALA A 92 10.67 0.45 17.68
N TYR A 93 11.20 1.61 18.07
CA TYR A 93 12.40 1.68 18.89
C TYR A 93 12.17 1.11 20.30
N LEU A 94 11.07 1.48 20.96
CA LEU A 94 10.70 0.95 22.27
C LEU A 94 10.58 -0.58 22.24
N GLU A 95 9.87 -1.12 21.27
CA GLU A 95 9.65 -2.56 21.12
C GLU A 95 10.94 -3.34 20.79
N THR A 96 11.77 -2.81 19.89
CA THR A 96 12.94 -3.56 19.39
C THR A 96 14.21 -3.34 20.20
N LYS A 97 14.35 -2.21 20.90
CA LYS A 97 15.59 -1.83 21.60
C LYS A 97 15.44 -1.70 23.11
N ILE A 98 14.28 -1.27 23.62
CA ILE A 98 14.10 -1.02 25.06
C ILE A 98 13.43 -2.22 25.75
N GLN A 99 12.31 -2.73 25.24
CA GLN A 99 11.58 -3.83 25.89
C GLN A 99 12.41 -5.11 26.02
N GLY A 100 13.35 -5.35 25.10
CA GLY A 100 14.31 -6.45 25.22
C GLY A 100 15.40 -6.26 26.29
N MET A 101 15.57 -5.06 26.84
CA MET A 101 16.60 -4.71 27.84
C MET A 101 16.05 -4.50 29.25
N VAL A 102 14.74 -4.26 29.39
CA VAL A 102 14.10 -4.00 30.70
C VAL A 102 13.61 -5.32 31.30
N SER A 103 14.39 -5.90 32.20
CA SER A 103 13.91 -6.95 33.11
C SER A 103 13.56 -6.32 34.46
N VAL A 104 12.27 -6.08 34.72
CA VAL A 104 11.82 -5.64 36.05
C VAL A 104 11.87 -6.86 36.98
N SER A 105 12.68 -6.78 38.05
CA SER A 105 12.75 -7.83 39.05
C SER A 105 11.57 -7.70 40.03
N LYS A 106 11.10 -8.81 40.62
CA LYS A 106 9.97 -8.79 41.57
C LYS A 106 10.26 -8.00 42.85
N ASP A 107 11.52 -7.74 43.16
CA ASP A 107 11.92 -6.96 44.32
C ASP A 107 11.77 -5.45 44.08
N GLU A 108 11.80 -5.00 42.83
CA GLU A 108 11.65 -3.59 42.44
C GLU A 108 10.19 -3.10 42.48
N VAL A 109 9.21 -4.01 42.54
CA VAL A 109 7.76 -3.73 42.56
C VAL A 109 7.19 -3.65 43.99
N ARG A 110 7.99 -4.03 45.00
CA ARG A 110 7.55 -4.13 46.41
C ARG A 110 7.94 -2.95 47.29
N ASP A 111 8.65 -1.96 46.75
CA ASP A 111 8.95 -0.66 47.39
C ASP A 111 7.95 0.42 46.95
#